data_AF-A0AAW4PFR5-F1
#
_entry.id   AF-A0AAW4PFR5-F1
#
_cell.length_a   1.000
_cell.length_b   1.000
_cell.length_c   1.000
_cell.angle_alpha   90.00
_cell.angle_beta   90.00
_cell.angle_gamma   90.00
#
_symmetry.space_group_name_H-M   'P 1'
#
loop_
_entity.id
_entity.type
_entity.pdbx_description
1 polymer ?
#
loop_
_entity_poly.entity_id
_entity_poly.type
_entity_poly.pdbx_seq_one_letter_code
_entity_poly.pdbx_strand_id
1 'polypeptide(L)' 'MSKSIRVDDDTHEALASLKGEDETFDELLSRLIAERRDSIHEGAGLWEGTDAAEGARNARTEMKDSVGIR' A
#
# COMPACT_ATOMS: atom_id res chain seq x y z
N MET A 1 10.45 -17.90 8.35
CA MET A 1 10.84 -18.32 6.98
C MET A 1 11.34 -17.08 6.26
N SER A 2 12.65 -16.96 6.00
CA SER A 2 13.19 -15.87 5.19
C SER A 2 13.06 -16.19 3.71
N LYS A 3 12.79 -15.17 2.88
CA LYS A 3 12.81 -15.26 1.43
C LYS A 3 13.88 -14.32 0.89
N SER A 4 14.61 -14.75 -0.15
CA SER A 4 15.61 -13.93 -0.81
C SER A 4 15.06 -13.39 -2.11
N ILE A 5 15.21 -12.09 -2.33
CA ILE A 5 14.84 -11.39 -3.56
C ILE A 5 16.15 -10.90 -4.18
N ARG A 6 16.29 -11.05 -5.49
CA ARG A 6 17.39 -10.44 -6.24
C ARG A 6 16.94 -9.07 -6.72
N VAL A 7 17.79 -8.08 -6.51
CA VAL A 7 17.62 -6.71 -6.98
C VAL A 7 18.87 -6.33 -7.77
N ASP A 8 18.73 -5.38 -8.68
CA ASP A 8 19.89 -4.73 -9.31
C ASP A 8 20.69 -3.91 -8.30
N ASP A 9 21.93 -3.59 -8.69
CA ASP A 9 22.87 -2.87 -7.83
C ASP A 9 22.36 -1.46 -7.50
N ASP A 10 21.77 -0.76 -8.46
CA ASP A 10 21.20 0.58 -8.28
C ASP A 10 20.09 0.58 -7.20
N THR A 11 19.19 -0.41 -7.27
CA THR A 11 18.12 -0.59 -6.29
C THR A 11 18.69 -0.94 -4.91
N HIS A 12 19.74 -1.76 -4.85
CA HIS A 12 20.40 -2.07 -3.59
C HIS A 12 21.03 -0.83 -2.95
N GLU A 13 21.71 0.01 -3.74
CA GLU A 13 22.28 1.28 -3.26
C GLU A 13 21.22 2.24 -2.75
N ALA A 14 20.10 2.36 -3.47
CA ALA A 14 18.96 3.16 -3.03
C ALA A 14 18.39 2.67 -1.69
N LEU A 15 18.23 1.35 -1.53
CA LEU A 15 17.78 0.77 -0.27
C LEU A 15 18.80 0.99 0.85
N ALA A 16 20.09 0.85 0.57
CA ALA A 16 21.16 1.08 1.54
C ALA A 16 21.20 2.55 2.01
N SER A 17 20.93 3.51 1.12
CA SER A 17 20.83 4.93 1.47
C SER A 17 19.61 5.25 2.35
N LEU A 18 18.53 4.48 2.25
CA LEU A 18 17.29 4.69 3.02
C LEU A 18 17.26 3.94 4.36
N LYS A 19 18.18 2.99 4.54
CA LYS A 19 18.32 2.12 5.70
C LYS A 19 18.99 2.89 6.86
N GLY A 20 18.43 2.76 8.06
CA GLY A 20 19.08 3.25 9.28
C GLY A 20 20.36 2.47 9.64
N GLU A 21 21.22 3.06 10.48
CA GLU A 21 22.52 2.47 10.88
C GLU A 21 22.37 1.06 11.48
N ASP A 22 21.38 0.84 12.35
CA ASP A 22 21.08 -0.45 13.01
C ASP A 22 19.86 -1.18 12.43
N GLU A 23 19.23 -0.65 11.38
CA GLU A 23 18.04 -1.24 10.76
C GLU A 23 18.43 -2.41 9.84
N THR A 24 17.63 -3.47 9.73
CA THR A 24 17.80 -4.51 8.71
C THR A 24 17.03 -4.15 7.42
N PHE A 25 17.38 -4.77 6.29
CA PHE A 25 16.60 -4.57 5.06
C PHE A 25 15.14 -5.04 5.19
N ASP A 26 14.87 -6.04 6.03
CA ASP A 26 13.51 -6.52 6.28
C ASP A 26 12.67 -5.49 7.04
N GLU A 27 13.27 -4.81 8.03
CA GLU A 27 12.65 -3.72 8.78
C GLU A 27 12.42 -2.49 7.90
N LEU A 28 13.40 -2.11 7.07
CA LEU A 28 13.26 -1.05 6.08
C LEU A 28 12.10 -1.33 5.13
N LEU A 29 12.05 -2.52 4.53
CA LEU A 29 10.98 -2.90 3.60
C LEU A 29 9.62 -2.93 4.30
N SER A 30 9.56 -3.41 5.54
CA SER A 30 8.33 -3.41 6.34
C SER A 30 7.83 -1.99 6.60
N ARG A 31 8.74 -1.06 6.92
CA ARG A 31 8.44 0.37 7.11
C ARG A 31 7.94 1.02 5.82
N LEU A 32 8.63 0.81 4.70
CA LEU A 32 8.21 1.37 3.39
C LEU A 32 6.84 0.83 2.95
N ILE A 33 6.55 -0.44 3.21
CA ILE A 33 5.25 -1.04 2.90
C ILE A 33 4.16 -0.46 3.80
N ALA A 34 4.44 -0.24 5.09
CA ALA A 34 3.51 0.39 6.02
C ALA A 34 3.20 1.82 5.59
N GLU A 35 4.23 2.64 5.34
CA GLU A 35 4.09 4.03 4.87
C GLU A 35 3.31 4.12 3.55
N ARG A 36 3.58 3.20 2.61
CA ARG A 36 2.81 3.12 1.36
C ARG A 36 1.35 2.74 1.62
N ARG A 37 1.07 1.81 2.54
CA ARG A 37 -0.29 1.42 2.89
C ARG A 37 -1.03 2.54 3.59
N ASP A 38 -0.38 3.28 4.48
CA ASP A 38 -0.94 4.41 5.19
C ASP A 38 -1.23 5.55 4.22
N SER A 39 -0.30 5.86 3.31
CA SER A 39 -0.53 6.84 2.22
C SER A 39 -1.70 6.45 1.30
N ILE A 40 -1.88 5.15 1.05
CA ILE A 40 -3.02 4.64 0.27
C ILE A 40 -4.32 4.68 1.09
N HIS A 41 -4.25 4.37 2.38
CA HIS A 41 -5.38 4.35 3.31
C HIS A 41 -5.90 5.75 3.62
N GLU A 42 -5.00 6.72 3.74
CA GLU A 42 -5.27 8.16 3.87
C GLU A 42 -5.79 8.79 2.57
N GLY A 43 -5.92 8.01 1.49
CA GLY A 43 -6.68 8.37 0.30
C GLY A 43 -5.88 9.13 -0.76
N ALA A 44 -4.56 9.25 -0.63
CA ALA A 44 -3.77 10.11 -1.50
C ALA A 44 -3.45 9.51 -2.89
N GLY A 45 -3.62 8.20 -3.12
CA GLY A 45 -3.11 7.55 -4.35
C GLY A 45 -4.06 6.66 -5.15
N LEU A 46 -5.27 6.38 -4.66
CA LEU A 46 -6.25 5.52 -5.35
C LEU A 46 -7.38 6.29 -6.03
N TRP A 47 -7.50 7.59 -5.78
CA TRP A 47 -8.60 8.42 -6.27
C TRP A 47 -8.16 9.73 -6.93
N GLU A 48 -6.85 9.98 -7.05
CA GLU A 48 -6.35 11.09 -7.87
C GLU A 48 -6.55 10.74 -9.34
N GLY A 49 -7.65 11.24 -9.91
CA GLY A 49 -7.97 11.15 -11.34
C GLY A 49 -9.09 10.18 -11.73
N THR A 50 -9.79 9.53 -10.79
CA THR A 50 -10.93 8.64 -11.13
C THR A 50 -12.13 8.85 -10.22
N ASP A 51 -13.33 8.98 -10.80
CA ASP A 51 -14.67 9.01 -10.15
C ASP A 51 -15.02 7.77 -9.31
N ALA A 52 -14.06 6.89 -9.11
CA ALA A 52 -14.28 5.61 -8.48
C ALA A 52 -14.55 5.76 -6.96
N ALA A 53 -14.22 6.93 -6.35
CA ALA A 53 -14.52 7.21 -4.94
C ALA A 53 -16.04 7.30 -4.70
N GLU A 54 -16.77 7.84 -5.67
CA GLU A 54 -18.24 7.81 -5.68
C GLU A 54 -18.76 6.40 -6.02
N GLY A 55 -18.10 5.69 -6.95
CA GLY A 55 -18.45 4.31 -7.31
C GLY A 55 -18.37 3.32 -6.14
N ALA A 56 -17.35 3.43 -5.29
CA ALA A 56 -17.22 2.57 -4.11
C ALA A 56 -18.21 2.89 -2.99
N ARG A 57 -18.66 4.15 -2.88
CA ARG A 57 -19.76 4.52 -1.98
C ARG A 57 -21.10 4.00 -2.51
N ASN A 58 -21.38 4.14 -3.80
CA ASN A 58 -22.62 3.62 -4.40
C ASN A 58 -22.70 2.10 -4.36
N ALA A 59 -21.61 1.37 -4.65
CA ALA A 59 -21.60 -0.09 -4.56
C ALA A 59 -21.87 -0.61 -3.13
N ARG A 60 -21.39 0.11 -2.09
CA ARG A 60 -21.70 -0.24 -0.69
C ARG A 60 -23.15 0.05 -0.32
N THR A 61 -23.74 1.11 -0.87
CA THR A 61 -25.16 1.43 -0.65
C THR A 61 -26.08 0.44 -1.38
N GLU A 62 -25.79 0.11 -2.65
CA GLU A 62 -26.54 -0.90 -3.41
C GLU A 62 -26.44 -2.31 -2.81
N MET A 63 -25.27 -2.72 -2.30
CA MET A 63 -25.15 -4.01 -1.60
C MET A 63 -25.95 -4.04 -0.29
N LYS A 64 -26.04 -2.91 0.42
CA LYS A 64 -26.78 -2.81 1.67
C LYS A 64 -28.30 -2.80 1.45
N ASP A 65 -28.77 -2.20 0.35
CA ASP A 65 -30.19 -2.24 -0.04
C ASP A 65 -30.61 -3.60 -0.61
N SER A 66 -29.72 -4.30 -1.33
CA SER A 66 -30.00 -5.64 -1.88
C SER A 66 -29.98 -6.77 -0.86
N VAL A 67 -29.20 -6.65 0.23
CA VAL A 67 -29.18 -7.64 1.33
C VAL A 67 -30.33 -7.40 2.34
N GLY A 68 -31.03 -6.26 2.25
CA GLY A 68 -32.19 -5.91 3.08
C GLY A 68 -33.53 -6.50 2.62
N ILE A 69 -33.57 -7.28 1.52
CA ILE A 69 -34.81 -7.91 1.03
C ILE A 69 -34.62 -9.42 0.95
N ARG A 70 -34.72 -10.11 2.08
CA ARG A 70 -35.46 -11.38 2.21
C ARG A 70 -35.72 -11.75 3.67
#